data_AF-A0A396Z8J1-F1
#
_entry.id   AF-A0A396Z8J1-F1
#
_cell.length_a   1.000
_cell.length_b   1.000
_cell.length_c   1.000
_cell.angle_alpha   90.00
_cell.angle_beta   90.00
_cell.angle_gamma   90.00
#
_symmetry.space_group_name_H-M   'P 1'
#
loop_
_entity.id
_entity.type
_entity.pdbx_description
1 polymer ?
#
loop_
_entity_poly.entity_id
_entity_poly.type
_entity_poly.pdbx_seq_one_letter_code
_entity_poly.pdbx_strand_id
1 'polypeptide(L)'
;MNFIAFFTLFAAILTLILTPIQSYIWNGESTPFYLLKMKELILVFLKMKKEIFPETTDYYFFGRMTIFIHIGILLGLKELYKNGFFPESLSKILRFVAGILLLATFGDLIAYWGGSFFGESFRKIGFRWMEAPSIFLLLFAIGYLGFKMRMEKKWEGTVFVSLPFLMIGSTLFFRYIPHGPLFPILFVVAGFVLSSPSASTLQKISRWFESISSVKSILIFFVLGMLFSQTMQILEKSIPISASGILPKKMDFRPFSSAKDFVEVFGTYGEQGRYLYFWIDIVDMIFPIPLSLCFAGIYTRVALKTGLPISFNLLSLGFLVFDLVENSLMFYFLASWPIVSEPLAAITGAVTAIKLFFLFVGFIMFFVSSLILISLWIREKRNKLSAG
;
A
#
# COMPACT_ATOMS: atom_id res chain seq x y z
N MET A 1 15.43 -7.27 -12.67
CA MET A 1 15.18 -5.96 -12.05
C MET A 1 16.53 -5.36 -11.65
N ASN A 2 16.80 -4.09 -11.97
CA ASN A 2 18.06 -3.47 -11.56
C ASN A 2 18.03 -3.07 -10.07
N PHE A 3 19.20 -2.73 -9.51
CA PHE A 3 19.34 -2.38 -8.11
C PHE A 3 18.46 -1.19 -7.71
N ILE A 4 18.32 -0.16 -8.55
CA ILE A 4 17.54 1.03 -8.22
C ILE A 4 16.05 0.70 -8.09
N ALA A 5 15.50 -0.08 -9.03
CA ALA A 5 14.10 -0.50 -8.97
C ALA A 5 13.84 -1.39 -7.74
N PHE A 6 14.75 -2.32 -7.44
CA PHE A 6 14.68 -3.13 -6.22
C PHE A 6 14.70 -2.26 -4.96
N PHE A 7 15.66 -1.33 -4.86
CA PHE A 7 15.84 -0.48 -3.70
C PHE A 7 14.65 0.47 -3.49
N THR A 8 14.10 1.02 -4.57
CA THR A 8 12.92 1.90 -4.50
C THR A 8 11.69 1.11 -4.00
N LEU A 9 11.51 -0.13 -4.45
CA LEU A 9 10.47 -1.02 -3.93
C LEU A 9 10.68 -1.35 -2.45
N PHE A 10 11.91 -1.70 -2.06
CA PHE A 10 12.27 -1.94 -0.67
C PHE A 10 11.95 -0.74 0.21
N ALA A 11 12.33 0.47 -0.21
CA ALA A 11 12.04 1.70 0.51
C ALA A 11 10.52 1.94 0.66
N ALA A 12 9.73 1.65 -0.38
CA ALA A 12 8.27 1.79 -0.32
C ALA A 12 7.65 0.82 0.71
N ILE A 13 8.08 -0.43 0.71
CA ILE A 13 7.67 -1.44 1.71
C ILE A 13 8.09 -1.01 3.11
N LEU A 14 9.34 -0.57 3.27
CA LEU A 14 9.86 -0.08 4.54
C LEU A 14 9.02 1.10 5.07
N THR A 15 8.59 2.01 4.19
CA THR A 15 7.76 3.15 4.59
C THR A 15 6.39 2.72 5.11
N LEU A 16 5.76 1.69 4.52
CA LEU A 16 4.50 1.14 5.04
C LEU A 16 4.64 0.62 6.46
N ILE A 17 5.79 0.05 6.80
CA ILE A 17 6.06 -0.50 8.13
C ILE A 17 6.42 0.62 9.11
N LEU A 18 7.31 1.54 8.71
CA LEU A 18 7.81 2.60 9.59
C LEU A 18 6.74 3.61 9.95
N THR A 19 5.85 3.97 9.01
CA THR A 19 4.84 5.02 9.25
C THR A 19 3.95 4.77 10.47
N PRO A 20 3.29 3.60 10.64
CA PRO A 20 2.50 3.33 11.84
C PRO A 20 3.36 3.22 13.11
N ILE A 21 4.56 2.63 13.02
CA ILE A 21 5.48 2.52 14.17
C ILE A 21 5.88 3.91 14.67
N GLN A 22 6.34 4.78 13.77
CA GLN A 22 6.79 6.12 14.13
C GLN A 22 5.62 7.01 14.57
N SER A 23 4.43 6.85 13.97
CA SER A 23 3.21 7.50 14.47
C SER A 23 2.90 7.09 15.92
N TYR A 24 3.06 5.81 16.25
CA TYR A 24 2.88 5.31 17.61
C TYR A 24 3.94 5.80 18.58
N ILE A 25 5.21 5.79 18.19
CA ILE A 25 6.31 6.34 19.01
C ILE A 25 6.08 7.83 19.30
N TRP A 26 5.56 8.59 18.32
CA TRP A 26 5.36 10.03 18.44
C TRP A 26 4.13 10.39 19.29
N ASN A 27 3.01 9.69 19.09
CA ASN A 27 1.72 10.05 19.70
C ASN A 27 1.36 9.19 20.93
N GLY A 28 1.96 8.01 21.12
CA GLY A 28 1.62 7.10 22.20
C GLY A 28 0.15 6.67 22.15
N GLU A 29 -0.55 6.73 23.28
CA GLU A 29 -1.99 6.43 23.33
C GLU A 29 -2.87 7.46 22.59
N SER A 30 -2.31 8.61 22.16
CA SER A 30 -3.03 9.58 21.32
C SER A 30 -2.95 9.30 19.80
N THR A 31 -2.30 8.18 19.43
CA THR A 31 -2.28 7.67 18.05
C THR A 31 -3.71 7.51 17.50
N PRO A 32 -3.95 7.81 16.20
CA PRO A 32 -5.26 7.62 15.58
C PRO A 32 -5.85 6.23 15.87
N PHE A 33 -7.13 6.19 16.25
CA PHE A 33 -7.81 4.96 16.71
C PHE A 33 -7.68 3.78 15.73
N TYR A 34 -7.69 4.05 14.42
CA TYR A 34 -7.52 3.00 13.42
C TYR A 34 -6.07 2.46 13.35
N LEU A 35 -5.06 3.25 13.68
CA LEU A 35 -3.67 2.79 13.81
C LEU A 35 -3.44 2.06 15.13
N LEU A 36 -4.19 2.38 16.20
CA LEU A 36 -4.15 1.61 17.45
C LEU A 36 -4.58 0.15 17.26
N LYS A 37 -5.35 -0.16 16.20
CA LYS A 37 -5.61 -1.55 15.83
C LYS A 37 -4.34 -2.32 15.45
N MET A 38 -3.28 -1.63 15.03
CA MET A 38 -1.97 -2.20 14.73
C MET A 38 -1.07 -2.36 15.96
N LYS A 39 -1.54 -2.03 17.18
CA LYS A 39 -0.72 -1.96 18.40
C LYS A 39 0.08 -3.23 18.64
N GLU A 40 -0.55 -4.40 18.55
CA GLU A 40 0.15 -5.68 18.76
C GLU A 40 1.29 -5.90 17.76
N LEU A 41 1.05 -5.61 16.47
CA LEU A 41 2.10 -5.70 15.45
C LEU A 41 3.24 -4.71 15.73
N ILE A 42 2.92 -3.47 16.12
CA ILE A 42 3.91 -2.45 16.48
C ILE A 42 4.74 -2.93 17.68
N LEU A 43 4.09 -3.46 18.72
CA LEU A 43 4.76 -3.98 19.91
C LEU A 43 5.73 -5.12 19.61
N VAL A 44 5.42 -5.99 18.63
CA VAL A 44 6.37 -7.03 18.15
C VAL A 44 7.66 -6.39 17.62
N PHE A 45 7.57 -5.35 16.78
CA PHE A 45 8.76 -4.65 16.27
C PHE A 45 9.53 -3.92 17.37
N LEU A 46 8.83 -3.26 18.30
CA LEU A 46 9.46 -2.58 19.44
C LEU A 46 10.20 -3.58 20.34
N LYS A 47 9.59 -4.75 20.62
CA LYS A 47 10.19 -5.82 21.41
C LYS A 47 11.42 -6.41 20.73
N MET A 48 11.31 -6.77 19.45
CA MET A 48 12.43 -7.28 18.65
C MET A 48 13.61 -6.30 18.66
N LYS A 49 13.32 -5.00 18.48
CA LYS A 49 14.34 -3.96 18.56
C LYS A 49 14.96 -3.88 19.96
N LYS A 50 14.18 -4.02 21.05
CA LYS A 50 14.69 -3.98 22.43
C LYS A 50 15.64 -5.15 22.73
N GLU A 51 15.38 -6.31 22.15
CA GLU A 51 16.21 -7.51 22.30
C GLU A 51 17.53 -7.39 21.51
N ILE A 52 17.49 -6.86 20.28
CA ILE A 52 18.68 -6.80 19.41
C ILE A 52 19.54 -5.56 19.68
N PHE A 53 18.92 -4.41 19.98
CA PHE A 53 19.58 -3.11 20.15
C PHE A 53 19.08 -2.37 21.41
N PRO A 54 19.36 -2.87 22.63
CA PRO A 54 18.82 -2.34 23.87
C PRO A 54 19.23 -0.89 24.15
N GLU A 55 20.44 -0.49 23.74
CA GLU A 55 21.03 0.82 24.06
C GLU A 55 20.49 2.00 23.22
N THR A 56 19.86 1.71 22.08
CA THR A 56 19.31 2.77 21.21
C THR A 56 17.85 3.01 21.57
N THR A 57 17.35 4.24 21.64
CA THR A 57 15.90 4.46 21.86
C THR A 57 15.09 4.08 20.62
N ASP A 58 13.79 3.79 20.78
CA ASP A 58 12.91 3.44 19.66
C ASP A 58 12.86 4.58 18.62
N TYR A 59 12.78 5.82 19.10
CA TYR A 59 12.82 7.03 18.26
C TYR A 59 14.04 7.06 17.34
N TYR A 60 15.25 6.84 17.87
CA TYR A 60 16.46 6.86 17.06
C TYR A 60 16.57 5.65 16.15
N PHE A 61 16.24 4.45 16.64
CA PHE A 61 16.38 3.22 15.84
C PHE A 61 15.51 3.26 14.58
N PHE A 62 14.21 3.49 14.73
CA PHE A 62 13.29 3.54 13.59
C PHE A 62 13.48 4.83 12.78
N GLY A 63 13.84 5.94 13.43
CA GLY A 63 14.20 7.19 12.77
C GLY A 63 15.33 7.04 11.76
N ARG A 64 16.42 6.35 12.15
CA ARG A 64 17.59 6.10 11.27
C ARG A 64 17.26 5.36 9.99
N MET A 65 16.22 4.51 9.99
CA MET A 65 15.80 3.76 8.80
C MET A 65 15.14 4.66 7.74
N THR A 66 14.70 5.87 8.12
CA THR A 66 14.05 6.80 7.20
C THR A 66 14.99 7.36 6.14
N ILE A 67 16.30 7.32 6.36
CA ILE A 67 17.27 7.70 5.34
C ILE A 67 17.12 6.85 4.06
N PHE A 68 16.71 5.58 4.18
CA PHE A 68 16.48 4.71 3.03
C PHE A 68 15.27 5.15 2.20
N ILE A 69 14.28 5.78 2.83
CA ILE A 69 13.10 6.35 2.16
C ILE A 69 13.53 7.51 1.27
N HIS A 70 14.31 8.44 1.82
CA HIS A 70 14.86 9.57 1.08
C HIS A 70 15.74 9.12 -0.09
N ILE A 71 16.67 8.19 0.16
CA ILE A 71 17.54 7.63 -0.87
C ILE A 71 16.70 6.93 -1.95
N GLY A 72 15.64 6.21 -1.56
CA GLY A 72 14.73 5.54 -2.49
C GLY A 72 14.05 6.54 -3.43
N ILE A 73 13.55 7.66 -2.91
CA ILE A 73 12.97 8.73 -3.73
C ILE A 73 14.03 9.32 -4.69
N LEU A 74 15.22 9.66 -4.18
CA LEU A 74 16.29 10.26 -4.99
C LEU A 74 16.75 9.34 -6.12
N LEU A 75 17.02 8.06 -5.81
CA LEU A 75 17.41 7.07 -6.81
C LEU A 75 16.30 6.83 -7.82
N GLY A 76 15.04 6.74 -7.36
CA GLY A 76 13.90 6.57 -8.23
C GLY A 76 13.71 7.74 -9.20
N LEU A 77 13.76 8.99 -8.72
CA LEU A 77 13.67 10.18 -9.57
C LEU A 77 14.81 10.24 -10.59
N LYS A 78 16.04 9.90 -10.20
CA LYS A 78 17.20 9.80 -11.09
C LYS A 78 16.96 8.77 -12.19
N GLU A 79 16.44 7.60 -11.83
CA GLU A 79 16.18 6.52 -12.79
C GLU A 79 15.03 6.86 -13.74
N LEU A 80 13.99 7.55 -13.26
CA LEU A 80 12.92 8.07 -14.12
C LEU A 80 13.46 9.09 -15.13
N TYR A 81 14.32 10.02 -14.70
CA TYR A 81 14.97 10.97 -15.60
C TYR A 81 15.81 10.27 -16.66
N LYS A 82 16.65 9.30 -16.26
CA LYS A 82 17.46 8.49 -17.17
C LYS A 82 16.61 7.77 -18.24
N ASN A 83 15.42 7.33 -17.86
CA ASN A 83 14.49 6.63 -18.76
C ASN A 83 13.62 7.58 -19.61
N GLY A 84 13.89 8.89 -19.63
CA GLY A 84 13.10 9.86 -20.41
C GLY A 84 11.68 10.08 -19.88
N PHE A 85 11.42 9.76 -18.61
CA PHE A 85 10.11 9.98 -18.00
C PHE A 85 9.79 11.47 -17.88
N PHE A 86 10.76 12.28 -17.47
CA PHE A 86 10.63 13.73 -17.41
C PHE A 86 11.11 14.37 -18.72
N PRO A 87 10.37 15.35 -19.29
CA PRO A 87 10.89 16.17 -20.38
C PRO A 87 12.21 16.86 -20.03
N GLU A 88 13.08 17.03 -21.02
CA GLU A 88 14.38 17.69 -20.84
C GLU A 88 14.24 19.15 -20.37
N SER A 89 13.14 19.81 -20.78
CA SER A 89 12.74 21.14 -20.36
C SER A 89 12.62 21.28 -18.83
N LEU A 90 12.35 20.18 -18.12
CA LEU A 90 12.17 20.16 -16.66
C LEU A 90 13.44 19.82 -15.89
N SER A 91 14.58 19.59 -16.55
CA SER A 91 15.83 19.17 -15.91
C SER A 91 16.28 20.10 -14.77
N LYS A 92 16.14 21.43 -14.94
CA LYS A 92 16.46 22.42 -13.89
C LYS A 92 15.55 22.28 -12.66
N ILE A 93 14.24 22.11 -12.88
CA ILE A 93 13.26 21.95 -11.80
C ILE A 93 13.52 20.63 -11.06
N LEU A 94 13.83 19.55 -11.79
CA LEU A 94 14.13 18.27 -11.18
C LEU A 94 15.41 18.32 -10.33
N ARG A 95 16.47 19.00 -10.79
CA ARG A 95 17.69 19.22 -9.98
C ARG A 95 17.39 20.01 -8.71
N PHE A 96 16.49 20.99 -8.78
CA PHE A 96 16.06 21.75 -7.61
C PHE A 96 15.29 20.87 -6.60
N VAL A 97 14.34 20.05 -7.08
CA VAL A 97 13.63 19.05 -6.25
C VAL A 97 14.61 18.07 -5.61
N ALA A 98 15.58 17.56 -6.37
CA ALA A 98 16.62 16.66 -5.85
C ALA A 98 17.51 17.36 -4.80
N GLY A 99 17.84 18.64 -4.99
CA GLY A 99 18.59 19.44 -4.02
C GLY A 99 17.85 19.59 -2.69
N ILE A 100 16.55 19.86 -2.73
CA ILE A 100 15.71 19.92 -1.52
C ILE A 100 15.67 18.56 -0.81
N LEU A 101 15.50 17.47 -1.56
CA LEU A 101 15.52 16.12 -1.00
C LEU A 101 16.87 15.75 -0.38
N LEU A 102 17.99 16.13 -1.01
CA LEU A 102 19.32 15.93 -0.44
C LEU A 102 19.50 16.71 0.87
N LEU A 103 19.01 17.94 0.94
CA LEU A 103 19.03 18.73 2.18
C LEU A 103 18.18 18.08 3.28
N ALA A 104 16.99 17.59 2.93
CA ALA A 104 16.14 16.82 3.84
C ALA A 104 16.84 15.54 4.34
N THR A 105 17.48 14.80 3.43
CA THR A 105 18.23 13.56 3.73
C THR A 105 19.39 13.85 4.70
N PHE A 106 20.10 14.96 4.49
CA PHE A 106 21.18 15.37 5.36
C PHE A 106 20.66 15.84 6.73
N GLY A 107 19.51 16.52 6.77
CA GLY A 107 18.80 16.84 8.00
C GLY A 107 18.41 15.60 8.81
N ASP A 108 17.84 14.58 8.16
CA ASP A 108 17.49 13.28 8.75
C ASP A 108 18.72 12.56 9.32
N LEU A 109 19.83 12.54 8.57
CA LEU A 109 21.11 11.99 9.02
C LEU A 109 21.60 12.70 10.29
N ILE A 110 21.62 14.04 10.31
CA ILE A 110 22.01 14.80 11.50
C ILE A 110 21.05 14.52 12.66
N ALA A 111 19.74 14.44 12.39
CA ALA A 111 18.73 14.29 13.43
C ALA A 111 18.78 12.94 14.14
N TYR A 112 18.84 11.85 13.37
CA TYR A 112 18.67 10.49 13.90
C TYR A 112 19.98 9.72 14.07
N TRP A 113 20.97 9.98 13.22
CA TRP A 113 22.31 9.44 13.43
C TRP A 113 23.11 10.37 14.33
N GLY A 114 23.30 11.63 13.95
CA GLY A 114 24.04 12.61 14.74
C GLY A 114 23.45 12.85 16.14
N GLY A 115 22.13 13.06 16.23
CA GLY A 115 21.45 13.33 17.51
C GLY A 115 21.61 12.23 18.56
N SER A 116 21.82 10.98 18.13
CA SER A 116 22.06 9.87 19.05
C SER A 116 23.44 9.91 19.71
N PHE A 117 24.43 10.53 19.07
CA PHE A 117 25.80 10.67 19.60
C PHE A 117 26.05 12.03 20.24
N PHE A 118 25.51 13.11 19.66
CA PHE A 118 25.79 14.49 20.05
C PHE A 118 24.63 15.18 20.80
N GLY A 119 23.55 14.45 21.07
CA GLY A 119 22.44 14.89 21.90
C GLY A 119 21.38 15.75 21.19
N GLU A 120 20.51 16.36 22.00
CA GLU A 120 19.27 16.99 21.53
C GLU A 120 19.49 18.21 20.61
N SER A 121 20.58 18.95 20.78
CA SER A 121 20.90 20.11 19.92
C SER A 121 21.06 19.69 18.45
N PHE A 122 21.75 18.59 18.19
CA PHE A 122 21.90 18.05 16.83
C PHE A 122 20.57 17.56 16.28
N ARG A 123 19.77 16.87 17.11
CA ARG A 123 18.40 16.48 16.76
C ARG A 123 17.58 17.68 16.32
N LYS A 124 17.61 18.77 17.10
CA LYS A 124 16.85 20.00 16.81
C LYS A 124 17.32 20.67 15.52
N ILE A 125 18.63 20.73 15.28
CA ILE A 125 19.22 21.28 14.04
C ILE A 125 18.79 20.45 12.83
N GLY A 126 19.09 19.14 12.83
CA GLY A 126 18.77 18.26 11.71
C GLY A 126 17.28 18.23 11.39
N PHE A 127 16.43 18.05 12.40
CA PHE A 127 14.99 17.90 12.18
C PHE A 127 14.28 19.24 11.96
N ARG A 128 14.35 20.18 12.92
CA ARG A 128 13.51 21.39 12.88
C ARG A 128 14.01 22.43 11.90
N TRP A 129 15.32 22.51 11.68
CA TRP A 129 15.92 23.58 10.88
C TRP A 129 16.30 23.13 9.47
N MET A 130 16.40 21.83 9.21
CA MET A 130 16.80 21.31 7.91
C MET A 130 15.74 20.41 7.29
N GLU A 131 15.42 19.28 7.92
CA GLU A 131 14.50 18.29 7.35
C GLU A 131 13.08 18.82 7.17
N ALA A 132 12.43 19.28 8.24
CA ALA A 132 11.04 19.72 8.18
C ALA A 132 10.82 20.91 7.23
N PRO A 133 11.66 21.98 7.23
CA PRO A 133 11.55 23.06 6.25
C PRO A 133 11.79 22.58 4.81
N SER A 134 12.72 21.65 4.60
CA SER A 134 12.99 21.10 3.26
C SER A 134 11.78 20.32 2.74
N ILE A 135 11.14 19.50 3.57
CA ILE A 135 9.92 18.77 3.18
C ILE A 135 8.75 19.71 2.91
N PHE A 136 8.64 20.81 3.67
CA PHE A 136 7.66 21.86 3.39
C PHE A 136 7.92 22.52 2.03
N LEU A 137 9.17 22.87 1.70
CA LEU A 137 9.53 23.40 0.38
C LEU A 137 9.31 22.38 -0.74
N LEU A 138 9.54 21.09 -0.46
CA LEU A 138 9.35 19.99 -1.40
C LEU A 138 7.90 19.90 -1.88
N LEU A 139 6.94 20.18 -1.00
CA LEU A 139 5.51 20.24 -1.33
C LEU A 139 5.25 21.19 -2.51
N PHE A 140 5.80 22.40 -2.47
CA PHE A 140 5.64 23.37 -3.56
C PHE A 140 6.45 22.98 -4.81
N ALA A 141 7.69 22.53 -4.61
CA ALA A 141 8.58 22.19 -5.71
C ALA A 141 8.04 21.01 -6.56
N ILE A 142 7.49 19.97 -5.93
CA ILE A 142 6.87 18.83 -6.61
C ILE A 142 5.56 19.24 -7.30
N GLY A 143 4.73 20.06 -6.64
CA GLY A 143 3.50 20.58 -7.26
C GLY A 143 3.80 21.39 -8.54
N TYR A 144 4.83 22.23 -8.49
CA TYR A 144 5.29 23.01 -9.65
C TYR A 144 5.87 22.12 -10.75
N LEU A 145 6.67 21.10 -10.39
CA LEU A 145 7.17 20.09 -11.33
C LEU A 145 6.01 19.41 -12.07
N GLY A 146 5.00 18.95 -11.33
CA GLY A 146 3.80 18.34 -11.90
C GLY A 146 3.04 19.29 -12.82
N PHE A 147 2.87 20.55 -12.42
CA PHE A 147 2.17 21.56 -13.21
C PHE A 147 2.84 21.78 -14.56
N LYS A 148 4.18 21.93 -14.57
CA LYS A 148 4.95 22.08 -15.81
C LYS A 148 4.93 20.79 -16.65
N MET A 149 5.06 19.63 -16.00
CA MET A 149 4.99 18.33 -16.67
C MET A 149 3.64 18.11 -17.37
N ARG A 150 2.53 18.58 -16.79
CA ARG A 150 1.18 18.43 -17.35
C ARG A 150 1.00 19.05 -18.74
N MET A 151 1.84 20.02 -19.10
CA MET A 151 1.83 20.66 -20.43
C MET A 151 2.26 19.69 -21.54
N GLU A 152 3.14 18.73 -21.23
CA GLU A 152 3.67 17.75 -22.19
C GLU A 152 3.10 16.35 -21.93
N LYS A 153 2.98 15.96 -20.65
CA LYS A 153 2.51 14.66 -20.18
C LYS A 153 1.36 14.85 -19.20
N LYS A 154 0.15 14.96 -19.76
CA LYS A 154 -1.05 15.40 -19.03
C LYS A 154 -1.35 14.57 -17.79
N TRP A 155 -1.32 13.24 -17.89
CA TRP A 155 -1.75 12.36 -16.80
C TRP A 155 -0.67 12.22 -15.73
N GLU A 156 0.58 11.98 -16.15
CA GLU A 156 1.73 11.89 -15.26
C GLU A 156 1.95 13.22 -14.51
N GLY A 157 1.85 14.34 -15.22
CA GLY A 157 1.86 15.67 -14.59
C GLY A 157 0.72 15.87 -13.60
N THR A 158 -0.49 15.37 -13.91
CA THR A 158 -1.63 15.43 -12.97
C THR A 158 -1.36 14.62 -11.69
N VAL A 159 -0.72 13.45 -11.78
CA VAL A 159 -0.30 12.68 -10.60
C VAL A 159 0.66 13.50 -9.74
N PHE A 160 1.68 14.12 -10.33
CA PHE A 160 2.63 14.96 -9.59
C PHE A 160 1.97 16.24 -9.01
N VAL A 161 1.00 16.84 -9.69
CA VAL A 161 0.20 17.98 -9.15
C VAL A 161 -0.64 17.55 -7.95
N SER A 162 -1.07 16.29 -7.89
CA SER A 162 -1.85 15.78 -6.75
C SER A 162 -1.00 15.46 -5.51
N LEU A 163 0.31 15.21 -5.69
CA LEU A 163 1.21 14.83 -4.60
C LEU A 163 1.17 15.79 -3.40
N PRO A 164 1.20 17.13 -3.55
CA PRO A 164 1.10 18.05 -2.43
C PRO A 164 -0.12 17.82 -1.52
N PHE A 165 -1.28 17.53 -2.11
CA PHE A 165 -2.50 17.24 -1.36
C PHE A 165 -2.41 15.88 -0.66
N LEU A 166 -1.84 14.88 -1.34
CA LEU A 166 -1.60 13.56 -0.76
C LEU A 166 -0.58 13.62 0.38
N MET A 167 0.45 14.47 0.28
CA MET A 167 1.44 14.73 1.33
C MET A 167 0.80 15.31 2.58
N ILE A 168 -0.07 16.32 2.43
CA ILE A 168 -0.81 16.91 3.55
C ILE A 168 -1.76 15.86 4.14
N GLY A 169 -2.51 15.17 3.27
CA GLY A 169 -3.46 14.13 3.67
C GLY A 169 -2.79 13.00 4.45
N SER A 170 -1.63 12.52 4.01
CA SER A 170 -0.88 11.46 4.71
C SER A 170 -0.35 11.95 6.06
N THR A 171 0.14 13.19 6.17
CA THR A 171 0.53 13.77 7.46
C THR A 171 -0.63 13.83 8.45
N LEU A 172 -1.79 14.30 8.00
CA LEU A 172 -2.98 14.42 8.85
C LEU A 172 -3.51 13.05 9.26
N PHE A 173 -3.52 12.10 8.31
CA PHE A 173 -3.91 10.72 8.57
C PHE A 173 -2.97 10.11 9.60
N PHE A 174 -1.67 9.99 9.31
CA PHE A 174 -0.75 9.33 10.23
C PHE A 174 -0.43 10.15 11.50
N ARG A 175 -0.84 11.42 11.59
CA ARG A 175 -0.46 12.36 12.66
C ARG A 175 1.05 12.33 12.93
N TYR A 176 1.83 12.30 11.86
CA TYR A 176 3.28 12.12 11.96
C TYR A 176 4.04 12.99 10.95
N ILE A 177 4.94 13.81 11.49
CA ILE A 177 5.86 14.72 10.79
C ILE A 177 7.27 14.31 11.28
N PRO A 178 8.26 14.15 10.39
CA PRO A 178 8.33 14.68 9.02
C PRO A 178 8.08 13.69 7.89
N HIS A 179 7.93 12.39 8.18
CA HIS A 179 8.02 11.37 7.13
C HIS A 179 6.68 11.01 6.47
N GLY A 180 5.55 11.35 7.11
CA GLY A 180 4.22 11.19 6.52
C GLY A 180 4.11 11.75 5.08
N PRO A 181 4.59 12.98 4.79
CA PRO A 181 4.69 13.53 3.43
C PRO A 181 5.52 12.72 2.43
N LEU A 182 6.55 11.98 2.87
CA LEU A 182 7.42 11.25 1.95
C LEU A 182 6.73 9.99 1.41
N PHE A 183 5.77 9.45 2.14
CA PHE A 183 4.99 8.27 1.76
C PHE A 183 4.39 8.36 0.35
N PRO A 184 3.52 9.34 0.02
CA PRO A 184 2.92 9.43 -1.31
C PRO A 184 3.94 9.66 -2.42
N ILE A 185 5.00 10.45 -2.17
CA ILE A 185 6.06 10.69 -3.15
C ILE A 185 6.74 9.38 -3.52
N LEU A 186 7.18 8.62 -2.51
CA LEU A 186 7.88 7.36 -2.73
C LEU A 186 7.00 6.33 -3.43
N PHE A 187 5.72 6.23 -3.08
CA PHE A 187 4.79 5.31 -3.74
C PHE A 187 4.59 5.64 -5.23
N VAL A 188 4.43 6.92 -5.56
CA VAL A 188 4.32 7.36 -6.96
C VAL A 188 5.61 7.10 -7.73
N VAL A 189 6.76 7.48 -7.16
CA VAL A 189 8.07 7.28 -7.78
C VAL A 189 8.35 5.79 -7.97
N ALA A 190 8.14 4.96 -6.95
CA ALA A 190 8.26 3.51 -7.02
C ALA A 190 7.38 2.94 -8.13
N GLY A 191 6.12 3.36 -8.20
CA GLY A 191 5.19 2.96 -9.26
C GLY A 191 5.73 3.18 -10.66
N PHE A 192 6.19 4.39 -10.96
CA PHE A 192 6.75 4.71 -12.27
C PHE A 192 8.07 3.97 -12.54
N VAL A 193 8.94 3.80 -11.54
CA VAL A 193 10.21 3.05 -11.69
C VAL A 193 9.93 1.58 -11.97
N LEU A 194 8.95 0.98 -11.29
CA LEU A 194 8.56 -0.42 -11.52
C LEU A 194 7.84 -0.61 -12.86
N SER A 195 7.32 0.46 -13.45
CA SER A 195 6.81 0.50 -14.82
C SER A 195 7.88 0.82 -15.88
N SER A 196 9.12 1.16 -15.49
CA SER A 196 10.20 1.53 -16.42
C SER A 196 11.10 0.34 -16.76
N PRO A 197 11.93 0.41 -17.83
CA PRO A 197 12.79 -0.71 -18.26
C PRO A 197 13.69 -1.29 -17.14
N SER A 198 13.93 -0.49 -16.10
CA SER A 198 14.65 -0.84 -14.87
C SER A 198 14.05 -2.06 -14.14
N ALA A 199 12.75 -2.31 -14.30
CA ALA A 199 12.03 -3.43 -13.69
C ALA A 199 11.49 -4.43 -14.73
N SER A 200 12.32 -4.80 -15.72
CA SER A 200 11.93 -5.67 -16.84
C SER A 200 11.16 -6.95 -16.45
N THR A 201 11.53 -7.64 -15.37
CA THR A 201 10.82 -8.83 -14.87
C THR A 201 9.37 -8.51 -14.46
N LEU A 202 9.17 -7.44 -13.69
CA LEU A 202 7.84 -7.00 -13.26
C LEU A 202 7.03 -6.48 -14.45
N GLN A 203 7.66 -5.82 -15.41
CA GLN A 203 6.99 -5.46 -16.65
C GLN A 203 6.48 -6.67 -17.42
N LYS A 204 7.26 -7.76 -17.52
CA LYS A 204 6.79 -8.97 -18.21
C LYS A 204 5.51 -9.52 -17.57
N ILE A 205 5.47 -9.59 -16.24
CA ILE A 205 4.27 -10.03 -15.49
C ILE A 205 3.13 -9.03 -15.68
N SER A 206 3.41 -7.74 -15.57
CA SER A 206 2.41 -6.67 -15.71
C SER A 206 1.80 -6.64 -17.11
N ARG A 207 2.60 -6.85 -18.17
CA ARG A 207 2.13 -6.88 -19.56
C ARG A 207 1.37 -8.15 -19.92
N TRP A 208 1.55 -9.24 -19.19
CA TRP A 208 0.70 -10.42 -19.36
C TRP A 208 -0.78 -10.06 -19.16
N PHE A 209 -1.09 -9.11 -18.27
CA PHE A 209 -2.46 -8.63 -18.05
C PHE A 209 -3.07 -7.88 -19.25
N GLU A 210 -2.28 -7.47 -20.24
CA GLU A 210 -2.81 -6.86 -21.47
C GLU A 210 -3.73 -7.85 -22.20
N SER A 211 -3.38 -9.14 -22.20
CA SER A 211 -4.15 -10.22 -22.82
C SER A 211 -5.56 -10.38 -22.23
N ILE A 212 -5.75 -9.94 -20.98
CA ILE A 212 -7.03 -10.03 -20.27
C ILE A 212 -7.74 -8.68 -20.10
N SER A 213 -7.21 -7.61 -20.68
CA SER A 213 -7.72 -6.23 -20.55
C SER A 213 -8.93 -5.91 -21.45
N SER A 214 -9.48 -6.93 -22.12
CA SER A 214 -10.70 -6.79 -22.94
C SER A 214 -11.94 -6.59 -22.06
N VAL A 215 -12.92 -5.82 -22.53
CA VAL A 215 -14.19 -5.58 -21.78
C VAL A 215 -14.90 -6.90 -21.47
N LYS A 216 -14.89 -7.83 -22.43
CA LYS A 216 -15.48 -9.17 -22.25
C LYS A 216 -14.77 -9.95 -21.14
N SER A 217 -13.44 -9.98 -21.14
CA SER A 217 -12.65 -10.67 -20.11
C SER A 217 -12.91 -10.07 -18.72
N ILE A 218 -12.86 -8.74 -18.60
CA ILE A 218 -13.13 -8.03 -17.34
C ILE A 218 -14.52 -8.38 -16.80
N LEU A 219 -15.55 -8.39 -17.67
CA LEU A 219 -16.92 -8.73 -17.29
C LEU A 219 -17.04 -10.19 -16.84
N ILE A 220 -16.40 -11.13 -17.56
CA ILE A 220 -16.38 -12.55 -17.19
C ILE A 220 -15.77 -12.72 -15.79
N PHE A 221 -14.60 -12.12 -15.55
CA PHE A 221 -13.94 -12.20 -14.25
C PHE A 221 -14.76 -11.54 -13.13
N PHE A 222 -15.42 -10.42 -13.41
CA PHE A 222 -16.32 -9.79 -12.44
C PHE A 222 -17.48 -10.72 -12.07
N VAL A 223 -18.17 -11.29 -13.06
CA VAL A 223 -19.29 -12.21 -12.83
C VAL A 223 -18.84 -13.46 -12.07
N LEU A 224 -17.68 -14.03 -12.41
CA LEU A 224 -17.11 -15.17 -11.68
C LEU A 224 -16.80 -14.80 -10.22
N GLY A 225 -16.18 -13.64 -9.96
CA GLY A 225 -15.94 -13.16 -8.61
C GLY A 225 -17.23 -13.00 -7.80
N MET A 226 -18.29 -12.44 -8.41
CA MET A 226 -19.61 -12.30 -7.79
C MET A 226 -20.24 -13.66 -7.49
N LEU A 227 -20.10 -14.65 -8.39
CA LEU A 227 -20.60 -16.00 -8.18
C LEU A 227 -19.94 -16.67 -6.97
N PHE A 228 -18.62 -16.60 -6.85
CA PHE A 228 -17.90 -17.15 -5.70
C PHE A 228 -18.28 -16.44 -4.40
N SER A 229 -18.37 -15.11 -4.40
CA SER A 229 -18.84 -14.34 -3.25
C SER A 229 -20.25 -14.74 -2.82
N GLN A 230 -21.17 -14.92 -3.77
CA GLN A 230 -22.53 -15.34 -3.48
C GLN A 230 -22.59 -16.76 -2.92
N THR A 231 -21.80 -17.68 -3.44
CA THR A 231 -21.68 -19.05 -2.92
C THR A 231 -21.22 -19.04 -1.46
N MET A 232 -20.18 -18.26 -1.14
CA MET A 232 -19.71 -18.10 0.24
C MET A 232 -20.78 -17.53 1.17
N GLN A 233 -21.56 -16.54 0.71
CA GLN A 233 -22.67 -15.99 1.49
C GLN A 233 -23.80 -17.00 1.74
N ILE A 234 -24.09 -17.88 0.78
CA ILE A 234 -25.10 -18.94 0.95
C ILE A 234 -24.62 -19.95 2.00
N LEU A 235 -23.35 -20.37 1.92
CA LEU A 235 -22.75 -21.27 2.91
C LEU A 235 -22.71 -20.63 4.30
N GLU A 236 -22.37 -19.35 4.40
CA GLU A 236 -22.36 -18.60 5.66
C GLU A 236 -23.74 -18.51 6.30
N LYS A 237 -24.78 -18.22 5.51
CA LYS A 237 -26.17 -18.20 6.01
C LYS A 237 -26.66 -19.57 6.47
N SER A 238 -25.99 -20.64 6.08
CA SER A 238 -26.30 -22.01 6.51
C SER A 238 -25.63 -22.39 7.83
N ILE A 239 -24.74 -21.52 8.39
CA ILE A 239 -24.14 -21.74 9.70
C ILE A 239 -25.23 -21.63 10.77
N PRO A 240 -25.43 -22.66 11.63
CA PRO A 240 -26.42 -22.62 12.69
C PRO A 240 -26.20 -21.42 13.61
N ILE A 241 -27.25 -20.62 13.81
CA ILE A 241 -27.19 -19.45 14.69
C ILE A 241 -27.24 -19.95 16.14
N SER A 242 -26.26 -19.57 16.95
CA SER A 242 -26.27 -19.86 18.38
C SER A 242 -27.43 -19.15 19.09
N ALA A 243 -27.77 -19.56 20.32
CA ALA A 243 -28.89 -19.02 21.09
C ALA A 243 -28.87 -17.48 21.28
N SER A 244 -27.72 -16.82 21.08
CA SER A 244 -27.58 -15.35 21.12
C SER A 244 -28.10 -14.62 19.87
N GLY A 245 -28.42 -15.34 18.79
CA GLY A 245 -29.03 -14.78 17.59
C GLY A 245 -28.09 -14.01 16.65
N ILE A 246 -26.84 -13.76 17.03
CA ILE A 246 -25.87 -12.97 16.23
C ILE A 246 -24.63 -13.82 15.96
N LEU A 247 -24.35 -14.06 14.68
CA LEU A 247 -23.08 -14.68 14.28
C LEU A 247 -21.95 -13.66 14.42
N PRO A 248 -20.84 -14.03 15.09
CA PRO A 248 -19.67 -13.17 15.13
C PRO A 248 -19.12 -12.99 13.73
N LYS A 249 -18.50 -11.82 13.49
CA LYS A 249 -17.79 -11.55 12.23
C LYS A 249 -16.72 -12.63 12.02
N LYS A 250 -16.65 -13.20 10.82
CA LYS A 250 -15.65 -14.21 10.43
C LYS A 250 -14.21 -13.70 10.59
N MET A 251 -13.28 -14.63 10.75
CA MET A 251 -11.87 -14.32 11.05
C MET A 251 -11.15 -13.63 9.88
N ASP A 252 -11.45 -14.04 8.65
CA ASP A 252 -11.01 -13.46 7.37
C ASP A 252 -11.37 -11.96 7.18
N PHE A 253 -12.27 -11.43 8.01
CA PHE A 253 -12.61 -10.02 8.07
C PHE A 253 -12.25 -9.34 9.41
N ARG A 254 -11.49 -10.00 10.29
CA ARG A 254 -10.98 -9.44 11.55
C ARG A 254 -9.48 -9.12 11.43
N PRO A 255 -9.10 -7.93 10.95
CA PRO A 255 -7.69 -7.53 10.90
C PRO A 255 -7.15 -7.38 12.33
N PHE A 256 -5.87 -7.75 12.52
CA PHE A 256 -5.16 -7.67 13.80
C PHE A 256 -5.78 -8.53 14.92
N SER A 257 -6.30 -9.71 14.57
CA SER A 257 -6.85 -10.71 15.50
C SER A 257 -5.82 -11.30 16.47
N SER A 258 -6.32 -11.73 17.64
CA SER A 258 -5.62 -12.47 18.71
C SER A 258 -6.13 -13.91 18.84
N ALA A 259 -5.53 -14.77 19.67
CA ALA A 259 -6.06 -16.12 19.89
C ALA A 259 -7.47 -16.11 20.49
N LYS A 260 -7.79 -15.08 21.29
CA LYS A 260 -9.12 -14.90 21.88
C LYS A 260 -10.21 -14.76 20.80
N ASP A 261 -9.92 -14.06 19.70
CA ASP A 261 -10.86 -13.87 18.60
C ASP A 261 -11.20 -15.20 17.91
N PHE A 262 -10.18 -16.05 17.68
CA PHE A 262 -10.40 -17.39 17.13
C PHE A 262 -11.24 -18.25 18.07
N VAL A 263 -10.93 -18.23 19.38
CA VAL A 263 -11.70 -18.99 20.38
C VAL A 263 -13.16 -18.55 20.42
N GLU A 264 -13.41 -17.24 20.34
CA GLU A 264 -14.75 -16.67 20.26
C GLU A 264 -15.50 -17.15 19.00
N VAL A 265 -14.92 -16.97 17.82
CA VAL A 265 -15.59 -17.27 16.54
C VAL A 265 -15.81 -18.76 16.37
N PHE A 266 -14.74 -19.56 16.47
CA PHE A 266 -14.81 -21.01 16.25
C PHE A 266 -15.54 -21.74 17.38
N GLY A 267 -15.51 -21.21 18.61
CA GLY A 267 -16.33 -21.68 19.71
C GLY A 267 -17.81 -21.45 19.45
N THR A 268 -18.18 -20.25 18.99
CA THR A 268 -19.58 -19.88 18.69
C THR A 268 -20.15 -20.69 17.52
N TYR A 269 -19.34 -20.99 16.50
CA TYR A 269 -19.78 -21.77 15.34
C TYR A 269 -20.06 -23.25 15.66
N GLY A 270 -19.48 -23.78 16.73
CA GLY A 270 -19.60 -25.21 17.02
C GLY A 270 -19.02 -26.09 15.91
N GLU A 271 -19.23 -27.40 16.00
CA GLU A 271 -18.68 -28.35 15.03
C GLU A 271 -19.24 -28.16 13.62
N GLN A 272 -20.56 -28.07 13.50
CA GLN A 272 -21.23 -27.90 12.20
C GLN A 272 -20.86 -26.56 11.54
N GLY A 273 -20.78 -25.46 12.31
CA GLY A 273 -20.40 -24.17 11.77
C GLY A 273 -18.93 -24.14 11.31
N ARG A 274 -18.02 -24.80 12.04
CA ARG A 274 -16.62 -24.97 11.59
C ARG A 274 -16.51 -25.82 10.33
N TYR A 275 -17.33 -26.86 10.19
CA TYR A 275 -17.39 -27.65 8.96
C TYR A 275 -17.86 -26.82 7.75
N LEU A 276 -18.87 -25.97 7.92
CA LEU A 276 -19.30 -25.04 6.88
C LEU A 276 -18.25 -23.96 6.61
N TYR A 277 -17.56 -23.47 7.64
CA TYR A 277 -16.44 -22.53 7.50
C TYR A 277 -15.32 -23.11 6.63
N PHE A 278 -14.95 -24.37 6.83
CA PHE A 278 -13.98 -25.06 5.97
C PHE A 278 -14.37 -25.02 4.49
N TRP A 279 -15.64 -25.25 4.16
CA TRP A 279 -16.12 -25.17 2.77
C TRP A 279 -16.16 -23.75 2.23
N ILE A 280 -16.45 -22.77 3.09
CA ILE A 280 -16.33 -21.35 2.74
C ILE A 280 -14.88 -21.04 2.36
N ASP A 281 -13.91 -21.43 3.18
CA ASP A 281 -12.48 -21.20 2.91
C ASP A 281 -12.02 -21.89 1.62
N ILE A 282 -12.53 -23.09 1.30
CA ILE A 282 -12.24 -23.73 0.00
C ILE A 282 -12.69 -22.86 -1.17
N VAL A 283 -13.88 -22.27 -1.08
CA VAL A 283 -14.38 -21.36 -2.11
C VAL A 283 -13.56 -20.07 -2.10
N ASP A 284 -13.18 -19.57 -0.92
CA ASP A 284 -12.39 -18.35 -0.77
C ASP A 284 -10.96 -18.52 -1.30
N MET A 285 -10.39 -19.73 -1.31
CA MET A 285 -9.11 -20.00 -1.99
C MET A 285 -9.16 -19.77 -3.51
N ILE A 286 -10.36 -19.86 -4.13
CA ILE A 286 -10.54 -19.68 -5.57
C ILE A 286 -11.00 -18.25 -5.88
N PHE A 287 -11.81 -17.66 -5.00
CA PHE A 287 -12.37 -16.31 -5.12
C PHE A 287 -11.39 -15.20 -5.56
N PRO A 288 -10.17 -15.08 -5.02
CA PRO A 288 -9.30 -13.96 -5.35
C PRO A 288 -8.74 -14.04 -6.77
N ILE A 289 -8.76 -15.21 -7.42
CA ILE A 289 -8.26 -15.38 -8.79
C ILE A 289 -9.06 -14.51 -9.77
N PRO A 290 -10.37 -14.72 -9.99
CA PRO A 290 -11.13 -13.86 -10.89
C PRO A 290 -11.15 -12.41 -10.44
N LEU A 291 -11.22 -12.12 -9.13
CA LEU A 291 -11.27 -10.73 -8.67
C LEU A 291 -9.96 -9.98 -8.94
N SER A 292 -8.81 -10.58 -8.68
CA SER A 292 -7.49 -10.00 -8.98
C SER A 292 -7.31 -9.78 -10.50
N LEU A 293 -7.69 -10.75 -11.33
CA LEU A 293 -7.65 -10.64 -12.79
C LEU A 293 -8.57 -9.51 -13.29
N CYS A 294 -9.75 -9.35 -12.68
CA CYS A 294 -10.67 -8.25 -12.98
C CYS A 294 -10.03 -6.88 -12.68
N PHE A 295 -9.48 -6.70 -11.47
CA PHE A 295 -8.80 -5.48 -11.06
C PHE A 295 -7.58 -5.17 -11.93
N ALA A 296 -6.75 -6.17 -12.23
CA ALA A 296 -5.61 -6.03 -13.11
C ALA A 296 -6.03 -5.62 -14.53
N GLY A 297 -7.02 -6.30 -15.11
CA GLY A 297 -7.49 -6.08 -16.47
C GLY A 297 -8.05 -4.68 -16.67
N ILE A 298 -8.91 -4.20 -15.76
CA ILE A 298 -9.51 -2.87 -15.88
C ILE A 298 -8.49 -1.74 -15.70
N TYR A 299 -7.58 -1.89 -14.74
CA TYR A 299 -6.52 -0.91 -14.53
C TYR A 299 -5.55 -0.87 -15.72
N THR A 300 -5.13 -2.04 -16.23
CA THR A 300 -4.28 -2.14 -17.42
C THR A 300 -4.90 -1.41 -18.60
N ARG A 301 -6.19 -1.59 -18.84
CA ARG A 301 -6.93 -0.89 -19.91
C ARG A 301 -6.86 0.63 -19.77
N VAL A 302 -6.98 1.16 -18.56
CA VAL A 302 -6.82 2.60 -18.30
C VAL A 302 -5.39 3.03 -18.51
N ALA A 303 -4.42 2.33 -17.91
CA ALA A 303 -3.01 2.66 -17.99
C ALA A 303 -2.53 2.78 -19.44
N LEU A 304 -2.91 1.85 -20.31
CA LEU A 304 -2.59 1.90 -21.74
C LEU A 304 -3.22 3.10 -22.46
N LYS A 305 -4.44 3.54 -22.06
CA LYS A 305 -5.11 4.70 -22.66
C LYS A 305 -4.58 6.04 -22.14
N THR A 306 -4.03 6.09 -20.94
CA THR A 306 -3.69 7.35 -20.25
C THR A 306 -2.20 7.55 -20.00
N GLY A 307 -1.35 6.55 -20.22
CA GLY A 307 0.07 6.61 -19.87
C GLY A 307 0.35 6.50 -18.36
N LEU A 308 -0.64 6.03 -17.58
CA LEU A 308 -0.41 5.76 -16.15
C LEU A 308 0.51 4.54 -15.98
N PRO A 309 1.21 4.40 -14.84
CA PRO A 309 2.13 3.29 -14.63
C PRO A 309 1.39 1.95 -14.70
N ILE A 310 1.69 1.14 -15.71
CA ILE A 310 1.04 -0.18 -15.90
C ILE A 310 1.30 -1.11 -14.73
N SER A 311 2.46 -1.02 -14.08
CA SER A 311 2.87 -1.90 -12.96
C SER A 311 1.96 -1.83 -11.74
N PHE A 312 1.12 -0.80 -11.60
CA PHE A 312 0.11 -0.78 -10.54
C PHE A 312 -0.95 -1.87 -10.71
N ASN A 313 -1.11 -2.47 -11.90
CA ASN A 313 -1.93 -3.68 -12.03
C ASN A 313 -1.43 -4.83 -11.15
N LEU A 314 -0.14 -4.87 -10.80
CA LEU A 314 0.45 -5.90 -9.92
C LEU A 314 -0.05 -5.79 -8.48
N LEU A 315 -0.61 -4.64 -8.06
CA LEU A 315 -1.22 -4.51 -6.73
C LEU A 315 -2.38 -5.49 -6.53
N SER A 316 -3.07 -5.87 -7.62
CA SER A 316 -4.11 -6.90 -7.60
C SER A 316 -3.59 -8.28 -7.15
N LEU A 317 -2.33 -8.61 -7.46
CA LEU A 317 -1.70 -9.85 -7.03
C LEU A 317 -1.44 -9.88 -5.52
N GLY A 318 -1.31 -8.70 -4.90
CA GLY A 318 -1.22 -8.60 -3.45
C GLY A 318 -2.44 -9.21 -2.77
N PHE A 319 -3.65 -8.88 -3.25
CA PHE A 319 -4.88 -9.49 -2.74
C PHE A 319 -4.85 -11.01 -2.92
N LEU A 320 -4.52 -11.50 -4.13
CA LEU A 320 -4.43 -12.93 -4.41
C LEU A 320 -3.48 -13.68 -3.48
N VAL A 321 -2.25 -13.19 -3.32
CA VAL A 321 -1.25 -13.89 -2.52
C VAL A 321 -1.63 -13.88 -1.03
N PHE A 322 -2.01 -12.71 -0.50
CA PHE A 322 -2.30 -12.61 0.93
C PHE A 322 -3.60 -13.29 1.31
N ASP A 323 -4.55 -13.42 0.39
CA ASP A 323 -5.79 -14.18 0.61
C ASP A 323 -5.53 -15.69 0.65
N LEU A 324 -4.73 -16.22 -0.28
CA LEU A 324 -4.31 -17.63 -0.23
C LEU A 324 -3.52 -17.96 1.04
N VAL A 325 -2.63 -17.06 1.49
CA VAL A 325 -1.86 -17.25 2.73
C VAL A 325 -2.77 -17.23 3.95
N GLU A 326 -3.70 -16.28 4.02
CA GLU A 326 -4.64 -16.16 5.15
C GLU A 326 -5.56 -17.37 5.25
N ASN A 327 -6.17 -17.79 4.14
CA ASN A 327 -7.02 -18.97 4.09
C ASN A 327 -6.25 -20.27 4.41
N SER A 328 -4.97 -20.36 4.03
CA SER A 328 -4.10 -21.47 4.46
C SER A 328 -3.89 -21.50 5.98
N LEU A 329 -3.78 -20.33 6.62
CA LEU A 329 -3.68 -20.21 8.08
C LEU A 329 -5.02 -20.54 8.75
N MET A 330 -6.16 -20.19 8.15
CA MET A 330 -7.49 -20.59 8.63
C MET A 330 -7.64 -22.12 8.65
N PHE A 331 -7.23 -22.82 7.59
CA PHE A 331 -7.24 -24.28 7.56
C PHE A 331 -6.39 -24.90 8.68
N TYR A 332 -5.23 -24.31 8.96
CA TYR A 332 -4.40 -24.74 10.09
C TYR A 332 -5.17 -24.64 11.42
N PHE A 333 -5.81 -23.50 11.71
CA PHE A 333 -6.56 -23.33 12.95
C PHE A 333 -7.79 -24.22 13.05
N LEU A 334 -8.47 -24.49 11.93
CA LEU A 334 -9.57 -25.46 11.90
C LEU A 334 -9.07 -26.87 12.23
N ALA A 335 -7.92 -27.27 11.69
CA ALA A 335 -7.32 -28.58 11.94
C ALA A 335 -6.74 -28.71 13.37
N SER A 336 -6.26 -27.61 13.97
CA SER A 336 -5.67 -27.61 15.31
C SER A 336 -6.66 -27.32 16.44
N TRP A 337 -7.93 -27.03 16.11
CA TRP A 337 -8.95 -26.64 17.10
C TRP A 337 -9.13 -27.71 18.20
N PRO A 338 -9.18 -27.34 19.51
CA PRO A 338 -9.28 -26.00 20.08
C PRO A 338 -7.95 -25.31 20.43
N ILE A 339 -6.81 -25.83 19.97
CA ILE A 339 -5.49 -25.29 20.29
C ILE A 339 -5.19 -24.11 19.35
N VAL A 340 -5.10 -22.90 19.92
CA VAL A 340 -4.81 -21.66 19.18
C VAL A 340 -3.55 -20.99 19.74
N SER A 341 -2.53 -20.85 18.91
CA SER A 341 -1.25 -20.20 19.26
C SER A 341 -1.34 -18.68 19.09
N GLU A 342 -1.05 -17.92 20.16
CA GLU A 342 -1.11 -16.45 20.15
C GLU A 342 -0.19 -15.80 19.08
N PRO A 343 1.09 -16.17 18.96
CA PRO A 343 1.95 -15.61 17.90
C PRO A 343 1.41 -15.87 16.50
N LEU A 344 0.85 -17.06 16.24
CA LEU A 344 0.33 -17.40 14.93
C LEU A 344 -0.99 -16.67 14.65
N ALA A 345 -1.84 -16.49 15.66
CA ALA A 345 -3.07 -15.72 15.54
C ALA A 345 -2.77 -14.26 15.21
N ALA A 346 -1.78 -13.65 15.88
CA ALA A 346 -1.33 -12.29 15.59
C ALA A 346 -0.78 -12.13 14.16
N ILE A 347 0.03 -13.09 13.69
CA ILE A 347 0.51 -13.12 12.29
C ILE A 347 -0.67 -13.17 11.33
N THR A 348 -1.63 -14.05 11.60
CA THR A 348 -2.82 -14.23 10.75
C THR A 348 -3.68 -12.98 10.71
N GLY A 349 -3.85 -12.30 11.85
CA GLY A 349 -4.50 -10.99 11.93
C GLY A 349 -3.78 -9.93 11.09
N ALA A 350 -2.44 -9.92 11.08
CA ALA A 350 -1.66 -9.02 10.23
C ALA A 350 -1.81 -9.34 8.73
N VAL A 351 -1.76 -10.63 8.35
CA VAL A 351 -2.00 -11.08 6.97
C VAL A 351 -3.40 -10.67 6.52
N THR A 352 -4.41 -10.86 7.37
CA THR A 352 -5.81 -10.41 7.13
C THR A 352 -5.87 -8.91 6.87
N ALA A 353 -5.17 -8.10 7.67
CA ALA A 353 -5.12 -6.65 7.45
C ALA A 353 -4.50 -6.28 6.10
N ILE A 354 -3.41 -6.94 5.71
CA ILE A 354 -2.72 -6.71 4.43
C ILE A 354 -3.60 -7.14 3.26
N LYS A 355 -4.25 -8.31 3.34
CA LYS A 355 -5.24 -8.81 2.39
C LYS A 355 -6.35 -7.78 2.16
N LEU A 356 -6.99 -7.32 3.23
CA LEU A 356 -8.08 -6.35 3.17
C LEU A 356 -7.62 -4.99 2.60
N PHE A 357 -6.38 -4.58 2.89
CA PHE A 357 -5.80 -3.39 2.27
C PHE A 357 -5.71 -3.54 0.75
N PHE A 358 -5.15 -4.65 0.24
CA PHE A 358 -5.06 -4.87 -1.20
C PHE A 358 -6.43 -5.03 -1.87
N LEU A 359 -7.39 -5.68 -1.19
CA LEU A 359 -8.77 -5.78 -1.65
C LEU A 359 -9.40 -4.39 -1.80
N PHE A 360 -9.25 -3.53 -0.79
CA PHE A 360 -9.75 -2.17 -0.81
C PHE A 360 -9.10 -1.33 -1.92
N VAL A 361 -7.78 -1.41 -2.07
CA VAL A 361 -7.04 -0.77 -3.18
C VAL A 361 -7.56 -1.27 -4.53
N GLY A 362 -7.79 -2.57 -4.67
CA GLY A 362 -8.35 -3.18 -5.87
C GLY A 362 -9.74 -2.63 -6.24
N PHE A 363 -10.64 -2.48 -5.25
CA PHE A 363 -11.94 -1.85 -5.48
C PHE A 363 -11.84 -0.37 -5.85
N ILE A 364 -10.95 0.40 -5.21
CA ILE A 364 -10.69 1.80 -5.62
C ILE A 364 -10.18 1.85 -7.05
N MET A 365 -9.20 1.01 -7.40
CA MET A 365 -8.66 0.93 -8.76
C MET A 365 -9.77 0.60 -9.75
N PHE A 366 -10.61 -0.39 -9.47
CA PHE A 366 -11.74 -0.76 -10.32
C PHE A 366 -12.69 0.41 -10.54
N PHE A 367 -13.12 1.08 -9.47
CA PHE A 367 -14.07 2.18 -9.53
C PHE A 367 -13.51 3.40 -10.27
N VAL A 368 -12.31 3.86 -9.90
CA VAL A 368 -11.65 5.02 -10.52
C VAL A 368 -11.34 4.73 -11.97
N SER A 369 -10.81 3.54 -12.29
CA SER A 369 -10.54 3.15 -13.68
C SER A 369 -11.82 3.11 -14.51
N SER A 370 -12.93 2.59 -13.96
CA SER A 370 -14.23 2.62 -14.64
C SER A 370 -14.67 4.04 -14.97
N LEU A 371 -14.60 4.97 -14.00
CA LEU A 371 -14.96 6.37 -14.21
C LEU A 371 -14.10 7.06 -15.28
N ILE A 372 -12.79 6.79 -15.29
CA ILE A 372 -11.87 7.31 -16.32
C ILE A 372 -12.27 6.78 -17.71
N LEU A 373 -12.52 5.47 -17.84
CA LEU A 373 -12.91 4.87 -19.13
C LEU A 373 -14.24 5.42 -19.62
N ILE A 374 -15.24 5.58 -18.75
CA ILE A 374 -16.54 6.18 -19.09
C ILE A 374 -16.35 7.63 -19.54
N SER A 375 -15.57 8.43 -18.81
CA SER A 375 -15.28 9.82 -19.16
C SER A 375 -14.59 9.95 -20.53
N LEU A 376 -13.60 9.09 -20.81
CA LEU A 376 -12.93 9.04 -22.11
C LEU A 376 -13.91 8.66 -23.22
N TRP A 377 -14.76 7.65 -23.00
CA TRP A 377 -15.77 7.23 -23.97
C TRP A 377 -16.79 8.33 -24.30
N ILE A 378 -17.29 9.05 -23.28
CA ILE A 378 -18.21 10.18 -23.47
C ILE A 378 -17.55 11.28 -24.32
N ARG A 379 -16.27 11.60 -24.04
CA ARG A 379 -15.51 12.60 -24.82
C ARG A 379 -15.29 12.17 -26.26
N GLU A 380 -14.89 10.92 -26.49
CA GLU A 380 -14.72 10.35 -27.83
C GLU A 380 -16.04 10.43 -28.63
N LYS A 381 -17.18 10.12 -27.99
CA LYS A 381 -18.50 10.21 -28.63
C LYS A 381 -18.91 11.65 -28.94
N ARG A 382 -18.69 12.59 -28.02
CA ARG A 382 -18.98 14.02 -28.23
C ARG A 382 -18.18 14.60 -29.38
N ASN A 383 -16.89 14.27 -29.46
CA ASN A 383 -16.02 14.77 -30.53
C ASN A 383 -16.43 14.27 -31.91
N LYS A 384 -16.92 13.02 -32.00
CA LYS A 384 -17.46 12.47 -33.26
C LYS A 384 -18.73 13.20 -33.71
N LEU A 385 -19.62 13.53 -32.77
CA LEU A 385 -20.86 14.26 -33.06
C LEU A 385 -20.62 15.73 -33.44
N SER A 386 -19.51 16.34 -33.02
CA SER A 386 -19.16 17.71 -33.43
C SER A 386 -18.40 17.77 -34.76
N ALA A 387 -17.96 16.63 -35.29
CA ALA A 387 -17.12 16.55 -36.49
C ALA A 387 -17.87 16.07 -37.74
N GLY A 388 -19.10 15.55 -37.59
CA GLY A 388 -20.02 15.24 -38.67
C GLY A 388 -21.21 16.18 -38.58
#